data_AF-A0AAV0NVQ5-F1
#
_entry.id   AF-A0AAV0NVQ5-F1
#
_cell.length_a   1.000
_cell.length_b   1.000
_cell.length_c   1.000
_cell.angle_alpha   90.00
_cell.angle_beta   90.00
_cell.angle_gamma   90.00
#
_symmetry.space_group_name_H-M   'P 1'
#
loop_
_entity.id
_entity.type
_entity.pdbx_description
1 polymer ?
#
loop_
_entity_poly.entity_id
_entity_poly.type
_entity_poly.pdbx_seq_one_letter_code
_entity_poly.pdbx_strand_id
1 'polypeptide(L)'
;MQNTVYIMGIFSRSALNKKPNDSTRLIITTFLGIVFGFLIGVSFPSLSVSKLNFASGLLPTIDLSYMGENKLGISTHSVSNSSSNSTTSSSAKLNDTSKIWIPSNPRGAERLPPGIIVAESDFNLRRLWGKPSEDLTNIPKYLVTFTVGYNQRHNIDACVKKFSANFTILLFHYDGRVSEWDQFEWSRQAIHVSARKQTKWWYAKRFLHPYIVASYDYIFIWDEDLGVEHFNAEEYIKLVKKHGLELSQPGLEPNKGLTWQMTKRRGDQEVHKTTTEKPGWCTDPHVPPCAAFVEIMAPVFSRDAWRCVWYMIQNDLVHGWGLDFAMRKCIEPAHEKIGVVDSQWIVHQRVPSLGNQVEQEHHFYYFISVSERCRKEWTMFQNRVASAENEYFKKLGTMRSNSTAH
;
A
#
# COMPACT_ATOMS: atom_id res chain seq x y z
N MET A 1 71.00 -21.75 45.48
CA MET A 1 71.94 -20.83 44.80
C MET A 1 71.47 -20.70 43.35
N GLN A 2 70.76 -19.61 43.06
CA GLN A 2 71.18 -18.53 42.13
C GLN A 2 71.31 -19.01 40.67
N ASN A 3 70.30 -18.79 39.82
CA ASN A 3 69.80 -17.55 39.20
C ASN A 3 70.39 -17.32 37.81
N THR A 4 69.47 -17.33 36.85
CA THR A 4 69.66 -17.21 35.41
C THR A 4 69.22 -15.82 34.96
N VAL A 5 70.12 -15.13 34.23
CA VAL A 5 69.95 -14.21 33.08
C VAL A 5 68.80 -13.19 33.09
N TYR A 6 69.13 -11.91 32.82
CA TYR A 6 68.45 -11.08 31.82
C TYR A 6 69.34 -9.93 31.31
N ILE A 7 69.09 -9.56 30.05
CA ILE A 7 69.86 -8.66 29.16
C ILE A 7 69.28 -7.22 29.14
N MET A 8 70.19 -6.26 28.87
CA MET A 8 70.05 -4.92 28.24
C MET A 8 69.71 -3.67 29.06
N GLY A 9 70.48 -2.62 28.74
CA GLY A 9 70.11 -1.20 28.87
C GLY A 9 71.25 -0.25 28.48
N ILE A 10 71.27 0.23 27.23
CA ILE A 10 72.04 1.43 26.84
C ILE A 10 71.06 2.48 26.32
N PHE A 11 71.15 3.67 26.93
CA PHE A 11 70.47 4.90 26.59
C PHE A 11 71.03 5.50 25.29
N SER A 12 70.16 6.10 24.46
CA SER A 12 70.56 7.19 23.57
C SER A 12 69.48 8.25 23.42
N ARG A 13 69.98 9.48 23.29
CA ARG A 13 69.35 10.76 23.59
C ARG A 13 68.40 11.28 22.49
N SER A 14 67.52 12.15 22.97
CA SER A 14 66.54 13.01 22.31
C SER A 14 67.07 13.93 21.20
N ALA A 15 66.30 14.04 20.11
CA ALA A 15 66.25 15.21 19.23
C ALA A 15 64.83 15.80 19.28
N LEU A 16 64.74 17.10 19.60
CA LEU A 16 63.51 17.90 19.59
C LEU A 16 63.00 18.04 18.14
N ASN A 17 61.79 17.58 17.86
CA ASN A 17 60.99 18.02 16.72
C ASN A 17 59.74 18.75 17.23
N LYS A 18 59.66 20.06 16.92
CA LYS A 18 58.46 20.90 17.16
C LYS A 18 57.30 20.37 16.31
N LYS A 19 56.20 19.97 16.96
CA LYS A 19 54.92 19.68 16.29
C LYS A 19 54.31 20.98 15.72
N PRO A 20 53.77 21.00 14.49
CA PRO A 20 52.96 22.11 14.01
C PRO A 20 51.60 22.11 14.71
N ASN A 21 51.06 23.31 14.94
CA ASN A 21 49.85 23.54 15.72
C ASN A 21 48.61 23.04 14.93
N ASP A 22 47.98 21.95 15.38
CA ASP A 22 46.84 21.30 14.70
C ASP A 22 45.64 22.25 14.47
N SER A 23 45.52 23.29 15.30
CA SER A 23 44.49 24.34 15.15
C SER A 23 44.63 25.14 13.85
N THR A 24 45.86 25.45 13.42
CA THR A 24 46.11 26.23 12.19
C THR A 24 45.77 25.42 10.95
N ARG A 25 46.01 24.10 10.99
CA ARG A 25 45.68 23.19 9.88
C ARG A 25 44.17 23.03 9.72
N LEU A 26 43.43 22.95 10.82
CA LEU A 26 41.97 22.87 10.81
C LEU A 26 41.32 24.13 10.18
N ILE A 27 41.81 25.32 10.56
CA ILE A 27 41.31 26.60 10.05
C ILE A 27 41.54 26.72 8.54
N ILE A 28 42.72 26.32 8.05
CA ILE A 28 43.05 26.36 6.62
C ILE A 28 42.15 25.41 5.82
N THR A 29 41.90 24.19 6.31
CA THR A 29 40.98 23.25 5.62
C THR A 29 39.54 23.76 5.57
N THR A 30 39.05 24.39 6.64
CA THR A 30 37.68 24.92 6.66
C THR A 30 37.52 26.10 5.69
N PHE A 31 38.51 27.00 5.64
CA PHE A 31 38.49 28.12 4.69
C PHE A 31 38.55 27.65 3.23
N LEU A 32 39.41 26.66 2.93
CA LEU A 32 39.50 26.08 1.58
C LEU A 32 38.19 25.40 1.16
N GLY A 33 37.51 24.70 2.07
CA GLY A 33 36.22 24.07 1.81
C GLY A 33 35.11 25.09 1.51
N ILE A 34 35.06 26.20 2.25
CA ILE A 34 34.06 27.26 2.04
C ILE A 34 34.29 27.96 0.70
N VAL A 35 35.53 28.30 0.37
CA VAL A 35 35.88 28.96 -0.90
C VAL A 35 35.59 28.03 -2.09
N PHE A 36 35.93 26.74 -1.97
CA PHE A 36 35.66 25.76 -3.01
C PHE A 36 34.15 25.51 -3.22
N GLY A 37 33.38 25.42 -2.14
CA GLY A 37 31.92 25.30 -2.19
C GLY A 37 31.24 26.53 -2.80
N PHE A 38 31.73 27.73 -2.48
CA PHE A 38 31.23 28.98 -3.06
C PHE A 38 31.52 29.07 -4.56
N LEU A 39 32.74 28.72 -5.00
CA LEU A 39 33.11 28.73 -6.42
C LEU A 39 32.29 27.73 -7.25
N ILE A 40 31.97 26.55 -6.72
CA ILE A 40 31.06 25.59 -7.37
C ILE A 40 29.64 26.16 -7.43
N GLY A 41 29.14 26.77 -6.36
CA GLY A 41 27.79 27.34 -6.31
C GLY A 41 27.56 28.49 -7.30
N VAL A 42 28.59 29.31 -7.55
CA VAL A 42 28.49 30.47 -8.47
C VAL A 42 28.77 30.08 -9.93
N SER A 43 29.35 28.90 -10.18
CA SER A 43 29.69 28.42 -11.54
C SER A 43 28.56 27.64 -12.22
N PHE A 44 27.41 27.44 -11.57
CA PHE A 44 26.22 26.89 -12.24
C PHE A 44 25.46 28.00 -12.97
N PRO A 45 25.30 27.94 -14.30
CA PRO A 45 24.42 28.86 -14.99
C PRO A 45 22.99 28.65 -14.48
N SER A 46 22.35 29.71 -14.02
CA SER A 46 20.93 29.70 -13.68
C SER A 46 20.13 29.28 -14.92
N LEU A 47 19.60 28.06 -14.90
CA LEU A 47 18.65 27.60 -15.91
C LEU A 47 17.48 28.59 -15.92
N SER A 48 17.30 29.28 -17.05
CA SER A 48 16.16 30.16 -17.25
C SER A 48 14.90 29.32 -17.14
N VAL A 49 14.08 29.58 -16.13
CA VAL A 49 12.69 29.11 -16.10
C VAL A 49 11.98 29.84 -17.23
N SER A 50 11.88 29.19 -18.39
CA SER A 50 10.98 29.62 -19.44
C SER A 50 9.56 29.64 -18.85
N LYS A 51 8.97 30.84 -18.79
CA LYS A 51 7.56 31.08 -18.47
C LYS A 51 6.67 30.06 -19.20
N LEU A 52 6.20 29.05 -18.48
CA LEU A 52 5.03 28.29 -18.88
C LEU A 52 3.81 29.13 -18.50
N ASN A 53 3.29 29.89 -19.47
CA ASN A 53 1.98 30.50 -19.35
C ASN A 53 0.94 29.36 -19.40
N PHE A 54 0.53 28.87 -18.24
CA PHE A 54 -0.68 28.05 -18.16
C PHE A 54 -1.88 28.97 -18.41
N ALA A 55 -2.67 28.63 -19.43
CA ALA A 55 -3.96 29.25 -19.65
C ALA A 55 -4.85 28.95 -18.44
N SER A 56 -5.17 30.00 -17.68
CA SER A 56 -6.12 29.99 -16.57
C SER A 56 -7.53 29.75 -17.12
N GLY A 57 -7.91 28.48 -17.27
CA GLY A 57 -9.25 28.13 -17.73
C GLY A 57 -9.36 26.66 -18.04
N LEU A 58 -9.38 25.83 -16.99
CA LEU A 58 -9.97 24.48 -16.95
C LEU A 58 -9.76 23.92 -15.53
N LEU A 59 -10.43 24.52 -14.56
CA LEU A 59 -10.78 23.80 -13.33
C LEU A 59 -12.13 23.12 -13.61
N PRO A 60 -12.23 21.78 -13.53
CA PRO A 60 -13.54 21.14 -13.51
C PRO A 60 -14.17 21.45 -12.15
N THR A 61 -15.22 22.27 -12.18
CA THR A 61 -16.16 22.39 -11.07
C THR A 61 -16.65 20.99 -10.72
N ILE A 62 -16.46 20.60 -9.46
CA ILE A 62 -17.00 19.37 -8.89
C ILE A 62 -18.52 19.46 -9.03
N ASP A 63 -19.07 18.74 -10.02
CA ASP A 63 -20.50 18.64 -10.23
C ASP A 63 -21.07 17.62 -9.24
N LEU A 64 -21.71 18.16 -8.21
CA LEU A 64 -22.32 17.46 -7.10
C LEU A 64 -23.84 17.32 -7.37
N SER A 65 -24.22 16.78 -8.52
CA SER A 65 -25.62 16.73 -8.97
C SER A 65 -26.13 15.33 -9.34
N TYR A 66 -25.47 14.26 -8.90
CA TYR A 66 -26.01 12.89 -9.07
C TYR A 66 -26.50 12.26 -7.77
N MET A 67 -27.36 12.99 -7.06
CA MET A 67 -28.33 12.41 -6.12
C MET A 67 -29.64 13.20 -6.25
N GLY A 68 -30.68 12.56 -6.78
CA GLY A 68 -32.06 13.04 -6.63
C GLY A 68 -32.79 13.39 -7.93
N GLU A 69 -33.67 12.47 -8.29
CA GLU A 69 -34.99 12.69 -8.87
C GLU A 69 -35.20 13.02 -10.37
N ASN A 70 -36.07 12.17 -10.90
CA ASN A 70 -37.03 12.39 -11.97
C ASN A 70 -37.70 13.77 -11.95
N LYS A 71 -38.10 14.20 -13.15
CA LYS A 71 -38.95 15.37 -13.50
C LYS A 71 -38.28 16.74 -13.39
N LEU A 72 -37.96 17.32 -14.55
CA LEU A 72 -38.64 18.47 -15.16
C LEU A 72 -37.80 19.01 -16.32
N GLY A 73 -38.46 19.29 -17.45
CA GLY A 73 -37.83 19.90 -18.61
C GLY A 73 -37.57 21.39 -18.40
N ILE A 74 -36.61 21.94 -19.16
CA ILE A 74 -36.40 23.36 -19.45
C ILE A 74 -35.51 23.40 -20.72
N SER A 75 -36.09 23.86 -21.84
CA SER A 75 -35.81 25.14 -22.50
C SER A 75 -34.41 25.23 -23.15
N THR A 76 -34.36 24.94 -24.45
CA THR A 76 -33.27 25.40 -25.33
C THR A 76 -33.58 26.80 -25.82
N HIS A 77 -32.84 27.79 -25.29
CA HIS A 77 -32.81 29.13 -25.86
C HIS A 77 -32.10 29.11 -27.22
N SER A 78 -32.82 29.63 -28.21
CA SER A 78 -32.39 29.95 -29.55
C SER A 78 -31.31 31.03 -29.56
N VAL A 79 -30.28 30.85 -30.39
CA VAL A 79 -29.61 31.97 -31.07
C VAL A 79 -29.58 31.64 -32.56
N SER A 80 -30.32 32.44 -33.30
CA SER A 80 -30.43 32.46 -34.75
C SER A 80 -29.17 33.01 -35.41
N ASN A 81 -28.80 32.43 -36.56
CA ASN A 81 -28.45 33.22 -37.73
C ASN A 81 -28.74 32.47 -39.03
N SER A 82 -29.25 33.24 -39.99
CA SER A 82 -30.00 32.89 -41.18
C SER A 82 -29.14 32.73 -42.45
N SER A 83 -29.54 31.79 -43.32
CA SER A 83 -29.57 31.81 -44.82
C SER A 83 -28.30 32.19 -45.60
N SER A 84 -27.83 31.51 -46.65
CA SER A 84 -28.50 30.81 -47.76
C SER A 84 -27.46 30.16 -48.68
N ASN A 85 -27.97 29.22 -49.51
CA ASN A 85 -27.51 28.81 -50.85
C ASN A 85 -26.41 27.76 -51.06
N SER A 86 -26.81 26.86 -51.96
CA SER A 86 -26.19 25.66 -52.49
C SER A 86 -24.89 25.88 -53.25
N THR A 87 -23.94 24.97 -53.07
CA THR A 87 -23.19 24.40 -54.19
C THR A 87 -22.51 23.11 -53.76
N THR A 88 -22.73 22.06 -54.55
CA THR A 88 -22.03 20.79 -54.53
C THR A 88 -20.52 21.00 -54.61
N SER A 89 -19.84 20.75 -53.51
CA SER A 89 -18.45 20.29 -53.53
C SER A 89 -18.39 19.05 -52.66
N SER A 90 -17.89 17.98 -53.24
CA SER A 90 -17.45 16.77 -52.56
C SER A 90 -16.33 17.11 -51.59
N SER A 91 -16.67 17.75 -50.47
CA SER A 91 -15.80 17.85 -49.33
C SER A 91 -15.74 16.47 -48.70
N ALA A 92 -14.55 15.88 -48.74
CA ALA A 92 -14.23 14.69 -47.98
C ALA A 92 -14.87 14.80 -46.60
N LYS A 93 -15.72 13.82 -46.23
CA LYS A 93 -16.17 13.63 -44.85
C LYS A 93 -14.92 13.35 -44.01
N LEU A 94 -14.20 14.40 -43.65
CA LEU A 94 -13.39 14.42 -42.45
C LEU A 94 -14.40 14.25 -41.32
N ASN A 95 -14.62 12.99 -40.93
CA ASN A 95 -15.36 12.66 -39.74
C ASN A 95 -14.65 13.39 -38.60
N ASP A 96 -15.26 14.50 -38.20
CA ASP A 96 -14.83 15.32 -37.10
C ASP A 96 -14.49 14.42 -35.91
N THR A 97 -13.21 14.34 -35.57
CA THR A 97 -12.69 13.54 -34.44
C THR A 97 -13.28 13.99 -33.10
N SER A 98 -14.05 15.09 -33.07
CA SER A 98 -14.89 15.50 -31.96
C SER A 98 -16.05 14.52 -31.64
N LYS A 99 -16.41 13.62 -32.56
CA LYS A 99 -17.65 12.80 -32.45
C LYS A 99 -17.57 11.57 -31.56
N ILE A 100 -16.39 11.06 -31.24
CA ILE A 100 -16.25 9.81 -30.45
C ILE A 100 -16.18 10.15 -28.96
N TRP A 101 -16.84 11.21 -28.51
CA TRP A 101 -16.92 11.51 -27.08
C TRP A 101 -18.04 10.69 -26.44
N ILE A 102 -17.68 9.79 -25.54
CA ILE A 102 -18.57 8.82 -24.89
C ILE A 102 -18.40 8.93 -23.37
N PRO A 103 -19.38 9.52 -22.66
CA PRO A 103 -19.26 9.77 -21.22
C PRO A 103 -19.31 8.51 -20.35
N SER A 104 -19.78 7.37 -20.88
CA SER A 104 -19.77 6.09 -20.16
C SER A 104 -18.38 5.44 -20.12
N ASN A 105 -17.43 5.92 -20.90
CA ASN A 105 -16.06 5.42 -20.87
C ASN A 105 -15.35 5.82 -19.57
N PRO A 106 -14.29 5.09 -19.16
CA PRO A 106 -13.44 5.51 -18.06
C PRO A 106 -12.93 6.95 -18.25
N ARG A 107 -12.77 7.68 -17.13
CA ARG A 107 -12.27 9.05 -17.17
C ARG A 107 -10.94 9.15 -17.90
N GLY A 108 -10.84 10.06 -18.86
CA GLY A 108 -9.68 10.24 -19.74
C GLY A 108 -9.68 9.36 -21.00
N ALA A 109 -10.61 8.40 -21.12
CA ALA A 109 -10.81 7.55 -22.29
C ALA A 109 -12.10 7.89 -23.06
N GLU A 110 -12.73 9.04 -22.78
CA GLU A 110 -14.00 9.44 -23.38
C GLU A 110 -13.92 9.55 -24.89
N ARG A 111 -12.73 9.81 -25.46
CA ARG A 111 -12.52 9.92 -26.91
C ARG A 111 -12.24 8.59 -27.63
N LEU A 112 -12.23 7.46 -26.90
CA LEU A 112 -11.97 6.15 -27.47
C LEU A 112 -13.27 5.44 -27.88
N PRO A 113 -13.30 4.73 -29.02
CA PRO A 113 -14.41 3.84 -29.35
C PRO A 113 -14.59 2.77 -28.27
N PRO A 114 -15.82 2.44 -27.82
CA PRO A 114 -16.01 1.56 -26.66
C PRO A 114 -15.46 0.16 -26.88
N GLY A 115 -15.48 -0.33 -28.13
CA GLY A 115 -15.03 -1.68 -28.47
C GLY A 115 -13.54 -1.94 -28.30
N ILE A 116 -12.71 -0.90 -28.05
CA ILE A 116 -11.27 -1.06 -27.78
C ILE A 116 -10.88 -0.76 -26.34
N ILE A 117 -11.85 -0.38 -25.50
CA ILE A 117 -11.57 0.07 -24.14
C ILE A 117 -11.39 -1.14 -23.23
N VAL A 118 -10.26 -1.17 -22.54
CA VAL A 118 -9.97 -2.12 -21.47
C VAL A 118 -9.74 -1.28 -20.20
N ALA A 119 -10.75 -1.24 -19.33
CA ALA A 119 -10.73 -0.38 -18.13
C ALA A 119 -9.87 -0.96 -16.99
N GLU A 120 -9.64 -2.28 -17.02
CA GLU A 120 -8.93 -3.04 -16.00
C GLU A 120 -7.64 -3.63 -16.58
N SER A 121 -6.73 -4.03 -15.70
CA SER A 121 -5.50 -4.74 -16.03
C SER A 121 -5.41 -5.98 -15.15
N ASP A 122 -4.33 -6.74 -15.27
CA ASP A 122 -4.08 -7.94 -14.48
C ASP A 122 -2.57 -8.19 -14.32
N PHE A 123 -2.25 -9.21 -13.53
CA PHE A 123 -0.87 -9.65 -13.29
C PHE A 123 -0.46 -10.85 -14.15
N ASN A 124 -1.27 -11.22 -15.14
CA ASN A 124 -1.02 -12.40 -15.93
C ASN A 124 0.15 -12.17 -16.89
N LEU A 125 1.17 -13.03 -16.83
CA LEU A 125 2.30 -12.98 -17.75
C LEU A 125 1.86 -13.42 -19.15
N ARG A 126 2.29 -12.68 -20.17
CA ARG A 126 1.99 -12.93 -21.59
C ARG A 126 3.27 -13.29 -22.34
N ARG A 127 3.18 -14.15 -23.35
CA ARG A 127 4.34 -14.51 -24.19
C ARG A 127 4.63 -13.35 -25.16
N LEU A 128 5.89 -13.23 -25.58
CA LEU A 128 6.31 -12.19 -26.53
C LEU A 128 5.87 -12.46 -27.98
N TRP A 129 5.47 -13.69 -28.29
CA TRP A 129 5.02 -14.12 -29.62
C TRP A 129 3.90 -15.16 -29.50
N GLY A 130 3.16 -15.37 -30.60
CA GLY A 130 2.12 -16.39 -30.69
C GLY A 130 0.71 -15.79 -30.57
N LYS A 131 -0.28 -16.64 -30.27
CA LYS A 131 -1.66 -16.19 -30.09
C LYS A 131 -1.90 -15.83 -28.61
N PRO A 132 -2.36 -14.60 -28.30
CA PRO A 132 -2.64 -14.20 -26.91
C PRO A 132 -3.67 -15.08 -26.19
N SER A 133 -4.57 -15.72 -26.94
CA SER A 133 -5.59 -16.64 -26.41
C SER A 133 -5.00 -17.93 -25.82
N GLU A 134 -3.77 -18.28 -26.20
CA GLU A 134 -3.07 -19.48 -25.72
C GLU A 134 -2.18 -19.20 -24.51
N ASP A 135 -2.03 -17.93 -24.09
CA ASP A 135 -1.14 -17.55 -22.99
C ASP A 135 -1.68 -17.95 -21.62
N LEU A 136 -3.01 -18.09 -21.48
CA LEU A 136 -3.69 -18.31 -20.20
C LEU A 136 -4.54 -19.57 -20.23
N THR A 137 -3.90 -20.72 -20.01
CA THR A 137 -4.59 -22.02 -19.89
C THR A 137 -5.30 -22.19 -18.54
N ASN A 138 -4.82 -21.49 -17.50
CA ASN A 138 -5.47 -21.41 -16.20
C ASN A 138 -5.31 -19.99 -15.65
N ILE A 139 -6.41 -19.41 -15.17
CA ILE A 139 -6.42 -18.04 -14.63
C ILE A 139 -6.58 -18.12 -13.11
N PRO A 140 -5.55 -17.71 -12.34
CA PRO A 140 -5.64 -17.69 -10.88
C PRO A 140 -6.80 -16.81 -10.40
N LYS A 141 -7.53 -17.29 -9.40
CA LYS A 141 -8.69 -16.58 -8.82
C LYS A 141 -8.34 -15.80 -7.57
N TYR A 142 -7.19 -16.07 -6.98
CA TYR A 142 -6.78 -15.48 -5.70
C TYR A 142 -5.39 -14.87 -5.82
N LEU A 143 -5.12 -13.86 -5.00
CA LEU A 143 -3.81 -13.20 -4.94
C LEU A 143 -3.28 -13.32 -3.52
N VAL A 144 -2.01 -13.72 -3.38
CA VAL A 144 -1.27 -13.61 -2.13
C VAL A 144 -0.07 -12.70 -2.29
N THR A 145 0.06 -11.77 -1.35
CA THR A 145 1.18 -10.84 -1.29
C THR A 145 1.93 -10.97 0.03
N PHE A 146 3.25 -10.92 -0.06
CA PHE A 146 4.15 -10.89 1.10
C PHE A 146 5.09 -9.70 0.99
N THR A 147 5.31 -8.99 2.08
CA THR A 147 6.40 -7.99 2.16
C THR A 147 7.61 -8.63 2.80
N VAL A 148 8.67 -8.81 2.00
CA VAL A 148 9.72 -9.79 2.29
C VAL A 148 11.11 -9.20 2.29
N GLY A 149 11.94 -9.74 3.18
CA GLY A 149 13.39 -9.65 3.15
C GLY A 149 14.00 -11.05 3.07
N TYR A 150 15.16 -11.14 2.41
CA TYR A 150 15.82 -12.41 2.12
C TYR A 150 16.15 -13.24 3.37
N ASN A 151 16.32 -12.59 4.52
CA ASN A 151 16.57 -13.29 5.78
C ASN A 151 15.39 -14.17 6.24
N GLN A 152 14.16 -13.85 5.80
CA GLN A 152 12.95 -14.65 6.09
C GLN A 152 12.55 -15.61 4.96
N ARG A 153 13.39 -15.78 3.94
CA ARG A 153 13.04 -16.56 2.74
C ARG A 153 12.55 -17.99 3.01
N HIS A 154 13.07 -18.67 4.02
CA HIS A 154 12.63 -20.02 4.37
C HIS A 154 11.24 -20.05 4.99
N ASN A 155 10.89 -18.99 5.73
CA ASN A 155 9.53 -18.85 6.25
C ASN A 155 8.54 -18.57 5.10
N ILE A 156 8.93 -17.71 4.16
CA ILE A 156 8.12 -17.45 2.95
C ILE A 156 7.99 -18.70 2.07
N ASP A 157 9.05 -19.49 1.91
CA ASP A 157 8.97 -20.79 1.21
C ASP A 157 7.96 -21.74 1.89
N ALA A 158 7.95 -21.80 3.22
CA ALA A 158 6.94 -22.55 3.96
C ALA A 158 5.51 -22.00 3.73
N CYS A 159 5.34 -20.67 3.70
CA CYS A 159 4.08 -20.01 3.37
C CYS A 159 3.61 -20.37 1.95
N VAL A 160 4.44 -20.15 0.93
CA VAL A 160 4.11 -20.36 -0.48
C VAL A 160 3.62 -21.78 -0.74
N LYS A 161 4.20 -22.79 -0.08
CA LYS A 161 3.77 -24.19 -0.18
C LYS A 161 2.34 -24.46 0.31
N LYS A 162 1.69 -23.51 1.01
CA LYS A 162 0.28 -23.61 1.42
C LYS A 162 -0.72 -23.07 0.40
N PHE A 163 -0.24 -22.49 -0.70
CA PHE A 163 -1.06 -21.91 -1.75
C PHE A 163 -1.01 -22.78 -3.01
N SER A 164 -2.18 -23.02 -3.60
CA SER A 164 -2.33 -23.82 -4.82
C SER A 164 -2.02 -23.00 -6.07
N ALA A 165 -2.10 -23.63 -7.25
CA ALA A 165 -2.01 -22.95 -8.54
C ALA A 165 -3.17 -21.95 -8.80
N ASN A 166 -4.21 -21.90 -7.95
CA ASN A 166 -5.26 -20.88 -8.03
C ASN A 166 -4.80 -19.51 -7.49
N PHE A 167 -3.59 -19.43 -6.94
CA PHE A 167 -3.03 -18.22 -6.35
C PHE A 167 -1.93 -17.62 -7.24
N THR A 168 -2.06 -16.34 -7.55
CA THR A 168 -0.92 -15.53 -7.98
C THR A 168 -0.10 -15.17 -6.74
N ILE A 169 1.22 -15.35 -6.82
CA ILE A 169 2.17 -15.00 -5.75
C ILE A 169 2.88 -13.71 -6.15
N LEU A 170 2.81 -12.70 -5.27
CA LEU A 170 3.44 -11.39 -5.46
C LEU A 170 4.30 -11.03 -4.25
N LEU A 171 5.60 -10.85 -4.46
CA LEU A 171 6.57 -10.53 -3.41
C LEU A 171 6.99 -9.06 -3.49
N PHE A 172 6.90 -8.37 -2.36
CA PHE A 172 7.33 -6.98 -2.18
C PHE A 172 8.66 -6.93 -1.43
N HIS A 173 9.76 -6.73 -2.15
CA HIS A 173 11.14 -6.82 -1.63
C HIS A 173 11.62 -5.49 -1.07
N TYR A 174 11.59 -5.35 0.26
CA TYR A 174 12.05 -4.11 0.91
C TYR A 174 13.59 -4.03 1.07
N ASP A 175 14.31 -5.10 0.80
CA ASP A 175 15.78 -5.18 0.85
C ASP A 175 16.47 -5.09 -0.53
N GLY A 176 15.71 -5.27 -1.60
CA GLY A 176 16.18 -5.25 -2.98
C GLY A 176 17.02 -6.46 -3.40
N ARG A 177 16.88 -7.59 -2.71
CA ARG A 177 17.59 -8.84 -2.98
C ARG A 177 16.74 -9.83 -3.76
N VAL A 178 16.36 -9.46 -4.99
CA VAL A 178 15.39 -10.22 -5.80
C VAL A 178 16.01 -11.50 -6.36
N SER A 179 17.19 -11.42 -6.98
CA SER A 179 17.79 -12.55 -7.71
C SER A 179 18.14 -13.73 -6.81
N GLU A 180 18.42 -13.51 -5.54
CA GLU A 180 18.74 -14.60 -4.62
C GLU A 180 17.55 -15.52 -4.33
N TRP A 181 16.32 -15.09 -4.63
CA TRP A 181 15.12 -15.95 -4.51
C TRP A 181 15.04 -17.02 -5.60
N ASP A 182 15.85 -16.93 -6.66
CA ASP A 182 15.92 -17.93 -7.74
C ASP A 182 16.36 -19.33 -7.26
N GLN A 183 16.80 -19.45 -6.00
CA GLN A 183 17.02 -20.73 -5.33
C GLN A 183 15.73 -21.57 -5.17
N PHE A 184 14.56 -20.92 -5.18
CA PHE A 184 13.26 -21.59 -5.11
C PHE A 184 12.63 -21.64 -6.50
N GLU A 185 12.28 -22.83 -6.97
CA GLU A 185 11.71 -23.00 -8.32
C GLU A 185 10.41 -22.20 -8.52
N TRP A 186 9.54 -22.17 -7.50
CA TRP A 186 8.29 -21.41 -7.52
C TRP A 186 8.53 -19.90 -7.65
N SER A 187 9.69 -19.39 -7.21
CA SER A 187 10.00 -17.96 -7.27
C SER A 187 10.08 -17.46 -8.71
N ARG A 188 10.47 -18.31 -9.67
CA ARG A 188 10.53 -17.94 -11.09
C ARG A 188 9.16 -17.69 -11.71
N GLN A 189 8.11 -18.20 -11.07
CA GLN A 189 6.72 -18.01 -11.48
C GLN A 189 6.02 -16.91 -10.67
N ALA A 190 6.62 -16.49 -9.55
CA ALA A 190 6.12 -15.39 -8.75
C ALA A 190 6.45 -14.05 -9.40
N ILE A 191 5.69 -13.02 -9.01
CA ILE A 191 5.95 -11.64 -9.43
C ILE A 191 6.73 -10.95 -8.33
N HIS A 192 7.81 -10.27 -8.73
CA HIS A 192 8.71 -9.59 -7.80
C HIS A 192 8.64 -8.08 -8.04
N VAL A 193 8.33 -7.32 -6.99
CA VAL A 193 8.41 -5.86 -6.99
C VAL A 193 9.38 -5.42 -5.92
N SER A 194 10.37 -4.60 -6.27
CA SER A 194 11.45 -4.21 -5.37
C SER A 194 11.60 -2.70 -5.27
N ALA A 195 11.42 -2.19 -4.07
CA ALA A 195 11.69 -0.82 -3.66
C ALA A 195 12.29 -0.82 -2.25
N ARG A 196 13.56 -0.44 -2.15
CA ARG A 196 14.30 -0.52 -0.88
C ARG A 196 13.65 0.35 0.20
N LYS A 197 13.66 -0.15 1.44
CA LYS A 197 13.22 0.58 2.64
C LYS A 197 11.75 1.04 2.60
N GLN A 198 10.90 0.32 1.88
CA GLN A 198 9.45 0.59 1.82
C GLN A 198 8.67 -0.45 2.64
N THR A 199 7.56 0.00 3.20
CA THR A 199 6.66 -0.80 4.06
C THR A 199 5.57 -1.50 3.23
N LYS A 200 4.93 -2.51 3.82
CA LYS A 200 3.83 -3.28 3.20
C LYS A 200 2.74 -2.42 2.58
N TRP A 201 2.23 -1.44 3.34
CA TRP A 201 1.12 -0.60 2.89
C TRP A 201 1.54 0.44 1.83
N TRP A 202 2.84 0.81 1.78
CA TRP A 202 3.37 1.61 0.67
C TRP A 202 3.26 0.85 -0.65
N TYR A 203 3.63 -0.44 -0.66
CA TYR A 203 3.50 -1.32 -1.82
C TYR A 203 2.04 -1.55 -2.19
N ALA A 204 1.22 -1.94 -1.21
CA ALA A 204 -0.20 -2.21 -1.44
C ALA A 204 -0.91 -1.01 -2.10
N LYS A 205 -0.62 0.22 -1.65
CA LYS A 205 -1.18 1.43 -2.26
C LYS A 205 -0.78 1.63 -3.72
N ARG A 206 0.40 1.17 -4.14
CA ARG A 206 0.96 1.46 -5.48
C ARG A 206 0.75 0.34 -6.48
N PHE A 207 0.78 -0.91 -6.02
CA PHE A 207 0.79 -2.08 -6.90
C PHE A 207 -0.51 -2.89 -6.83
N LEU A 208 -1.33 -2.72 -5.78
CA LEU A 208 -2.62 -3.39 -5.67
C LEU A 208 -3.78 -2.46 -6.00
N HIS A 209 -3.65 -1.67 -7.06
CA HIS A 209 -4.74 -0.78 -7.51
C HIS A 209 -6.00 -1.61 -7.84
N PRO A 210 -7.23 -1.18 -7.46
CA PRO A 210 -8.43 -2.00 -7.63
C PRO A 210 -8.67 -2.48 -9.05
N TYR A 211 -8.26 -1.71 -10.05
CA TYR A 211 -8.39 -2.07 -11.47
C TYR A 211 -7.29 -3.01 -11.98
N ILE A 212 -6.19 -3.18 -11.23
CA ILE A 212 -5.15 -4.17 -11.54
C ILE A 212 -5.48 -5.52 -10.89
N VAL A 213 -6.06 -5.49 -9.70
CA VAL A 213 -6.41 -6.72 -8.94
C VAL A 213 -7.86 -7.14 -9.11
N ALA A 214 -8.58 -6.52 -10.05
CA ALA A 214 -10.01 -6.75 -10.28
C ALA A 214 -10.35 -8.19 -10.68
N SER A 215 -9.38 -8.96 -11.20
CA SER A 215 -9.59 -10.37 -11.56
C SER A 215 -9.62 -11.32 -10.36
N TYR A 216 -9.14 -10.89 -9.19
CA TYR A 216 -9.01 -11.75 -8.01
C TYR A 216 -10.25 -11.65 -7.12
N ASP A 217 -10.81 -12.78 -6.72
CA ASP A 217 -11.95 -12.84 -5.79
C ASP A 217 -11.53 -12.45 -4.36
N TYR A 218 -10.33 -12.88 -3.96
CA TYR A 218 -9.75 -12.63 -2.64
C TYR A 218 -8.27 -12.26 -2.73
N ILE A 219 -7.85 -11.34 -1.87
CA ILE A 219 -6.51 -10.74 -1.84
C ILE A 219 -5.92 -10.85 -0.43
N PHE A 220 -4.84 -11.61 -0.29
CA PHE A 220 -4.10 -11.81 0.96
C PHE A 220 -2.95 -10.82 1.02
N ILE A 221 -2.83 -10.08 2.13
CA ILE A 221 -1.77 -9.07 2.34
C ILE A 221 -1.03 -9.38 3.64
N TRP A 222 -0.07 -10.30 3.56
CA TRP A 222 0.51 -10.92 4.74
C TRP A 222 1.91 -10.37 5.06
N ASP A 223 2.22 -10.33 6.37
CA ASP A 223 3.57 -10.17 6.87
C ASP A 223 4.39 -11.46 6.67
N GLU A 224 5.71 -11.33 6.73
CA GLU A 224 6.64 -12.42 6.44
C GLU A 224 6.99 -13.30 7.64
N ASP A 225 6.55 -12.96 8.86
CA ASP A 225 6.91 -13.62 10.11
C ASP A 225 5.78 -14.53 10.65
N LEU A 226 5.06 -15.18 9.73
CA LEU A 226 3.94 -16.07 10.02
C LEU A 226 4.34 -17.55 9.91
N GLY A 227 4.10 -18.33 10.96
CA GLY A 227 4.11 -19.78 10.94
C GLY A 227 2.78 -20.32 10.43
N VAL A 228 2.82 -21.26 9.48
CA VAL A 228 1.65 -21.71 8.70
C VAL A 228 1.45 -23.23 8.77
N GLU A 229 2.01 -23.90 9.78
CA GLU A 229 1.99 -25.36 9.93
C GLU A 229 0.58 -25.91 9.78
N HIS A 230 -0.40 -25.21 10.37
CA HIS A 230 -1.79 -25.61 10.46
C HIS A 230 -2.73 -24.87 9.49
N PHE A 231 -2.16 -24.16 8.53
CA PHE A 231 -2.92 -23.40 7.54
C PHE A 231 -2.98 -24.12 6.18
N ASN A 232 -4.15 -24.05 5.54
CA ASN A 232 -4.40 -24.44 4.15
C ASN A 232 -5.25 -23.35 3.48
N ALA A 233 -4.73 -22.76 2.38
CA ALA A 233 -5.37 -21.61 1.74
C ALA A 233 -6.72 -21.94 1.08
N GLU A 234 -6.89 -23.15 0.55
CA GLU A 234 -8.13 -23.56 -0.12
C GLU A 234 -9.26 -23.83 0.89
N GLU A 235 -8.97 -24.54 1.98
CA GLU A 235 -9.94 -24.74 3.06
C GLU A 235 -10.28 -23.41 3.75
N TYR A 236 -9.30 -22.51 3.89
CA TYR A 236 -9.55 -21.15 4.39
C TYR A 236 -10.55 -20.40 3.50
N ILE A 237 -10.32 -20.34 2.19
CA ILE A 237 -11.20 -19.63 1.26
C ILE A 237 -12.61 -20.24 1.24
N LYS A 238 -12.72 -21.56 1.34
CA LYS A 238 -14.01 -22.25 1.45
C LYS A 238 -14.80 -21.78 2.66
N LEU A 239 -14.15 -21.59 3.81
CA LEU A 239 -14.79 -21.09 5.02
C LEU A 239 -15.14 -19.61 4.93
N VAL A 240 -14.25 -18.78 4.37
CA VAL A 240 -14.51 -17.36 4.10
C VAL A 240 -15.77 -17.21 3.24
N LYS A 241 -15.88 -17.98 2.15
CA LYS A 241 -17.05 -18.00 1.27
C LYS A 241 -18.30 -18.52 2.00
N LYS A 242 -18.19 -19.65 2.73
CA LYS A 242 -19.30 -20.25 3.50
C LYS A 242 -19.91 -19.27 4.50
N HIS A 243 -19.08 -18.47 5.16
CA HIS A 243 -19.50 -17.55 6.22
C HIS A 243 -19.73 -16.11 5.75
N GLY A 244 -19.63 -15.85 4.45
CA GLY A 244 -19.89 -14.53 3.84
C GLY A 244 -18.90 -13.47 4.31
N LEU A 245 -17.65 -13.83 4.58
CA LEU A 245 -16.64 -12.89 5.06
C LEU A 245 -16.06 -12.05 3.91
N GLU A 246 -16.08 -10.73 4.08
CA GLU A 246 -15.49 -9.75 3.14
C GLU A 246 -14.12 -9.25 3.61
N LEU A 247 -13.85 -9.28 4.91
CA LEU A 247 -12.51 -9.10 5.47
C LEU A 247 -12.30 -10.16 6.55
N SER A 248 -11.19 -10.89 6.47
CA SER A 248 -10.92 -11.97 7.39
C SER A 248 -9.43 -12.14 7.68
N GLN A 249 -9.10 -12.91 8.71
CA GLN A 249 -7.76 -13.45 8.92
C GLN A 249 -7.85 -14.89 9.45
N PRO A 250 -6.78 -15.68 9.34
CA PRO A 250 -6.62 -16.89 10.12
C PRO A 250 -6.60 -16.60 11.62
N GLY A 251 -7.05 -17.55 12.45
CA GLY A 251 -6.91 -17.48 13.90
C GLY A 251 -5.43 -17.43 14.32
N LEU A 252 -5.13 -16.67 15.37
CA LEU A 252 -3.78 -16.63 15.94
C LEU A 252 -3.64 -17.58 17.11
N GLU A 253 -2.62 -18.42 17.05
CA GLU A 253 -2.23 -19.29 18.15
C GLU A 253 -1.81 -18.44 19.38
N PRO A 254 -2.45 -18.59 20.56
CA PRO A 254 -2.25 -17.68 21.69
C PRO A 254 -0.91 -17.84 22.42
N ASN A 255 -0.12 -18.87 22.11
CA ASN A 255 1.03 -19.31 22.90
C ASN A 255 2.16 -18.27 23.02
N LYS A 256 2.20 -17.26 22.16
CA LYS A 256 3.20 -16.17 22.19
C LYS A 256 2.62 -14.82 22.64
N GLY A 257 1.42 -14.83 23.21
CA GLY A 257 0.67 -13.63 23.61
C GLY A 257 0.03 -12.93 22.42
N LEU A 258 -1.02 -12.15 22.68
CA LEU A 258 -1.82 -11.47 21.67
C LEU A 258 -2.10 -10.03 22.08
N THR A 259 -2.14 -9.12 21.12
CA THR A 259 -2.54 -7.72 21.36
C THR A 259 -4.05 -7.63 21.54
N TRP A 260 -4.80 -8.30 20.67
CA TRP A 260 -6.27 -8.25 20.59
C TRP A 260 -6.86 -9.65 20.78
N GLN A 261 -7.80 -9.80 21.70
CA GLN A 261 -8.55 -11.05 21.88
C GLN A 261 -9.34 -11.43 20.64
N MET A 262 -9.74 -10.46 19.81
CA MET A 262 -10.46 -10.71 18.57
C MET A 262 -9.66 -11.54 17.56
N THR A 263 -8.33 -11.55 17.65
CA THR A 263 -7.47 -12.35 16.76
C THR A 263 -7.22 -13.78 17.28
N LYS A 264 -7.60 -14.04 18.53
CA LYS A 264 -7.30 -15.31 19.21
C LYS A 264 -8.07 -16.45 18.57
N ARG A 265 -7.35 -17.48 18.14
CA ARG A 265 -7.96 -18.74 17.70
C ARG A 265 -8.85 -19.35 18.78
N ARG A 266 -10.03 -19.81 18.38
CA ARG A 266 -10.98 -20.57 19.20
C ARG A 266 -11.01 -22.04 18.75
N GLY A 267 -11.05 -22.97 19.69
CA GLY A 267 -10.97 -24.41 19.38
C GLY A 267 -12.33 -25.06 19.09
N ASP A 268 -13.42 -24.35 19.38
CA ASP A 268 -14.79 -24.85 19.48
C ASP A 268 -15.69 -24.43 18.31
N GLN A 269 -15.15 -23.71 17.33
CA GLN A 269 -15.91 -23.12 16.23
C GLN A 269 -15.05 -22.96 14.97
N GLU A 270 -15.70 -22.82 13.81
CA GLU A 270 -15.03 -22.58 12.53
C GLU A 270 -14.59 -21.12 12.35
N VAL A 271 -15.43 -20.18 12.79
CA VAL A 271 -15.19 -18.72 12.68
C VAL A 271 -15.80 -17.98 13.87
N HIS A 272 -15.22 -16.85 14.29
CA HIS A 272 -15.89 -15.84 15.10
C HIS A 272 -15.82 -14.46 14.46
N LYS A 273 -16.80 -13.63 14.84
CA LYS A 273 -16.94 -12.24 14.39
C LYS A 273 -16.98 -11.24 15.56
N THR A 274 -17.06 -11.75 16.78
CA THR A 274 -17.14 -10.98 18.02
C THR A 274 -16.27 -11.61 19.09
N THR A 275 -15.81 -10.82 20.07
CA THR A 275 -15.04 -11.26 21.22
C THR A 275 -15.37 -10.44 22.47
N THR A 276 -14.97 -10.96 23.63
CA THR A 276 -14.88 -10.19 24.86
C THR A 276 -13.45 -9.68 25.02
N GLU A 277 -13.27 -8.37 25.01
CA GLU A 277 -11.99 -7.72 25.27
C GLU A 277 -11.82 -7.35 26.76
N LYS A 278 -10.63 -6.82 27.08
CA LYS A 278 -10.35 -6.26 28.40
C LYS A 278 -11.36 -5.15 28.76
N PRO A 279 -11.73 -5.00 30.05
CA PRO A 279 -12.65 -3.95 30.48
C PRO A 279 -12.22 -2.55 29.97
N GLY A 280 -13.17 -1.83 29.37
CA GLY A 280 -12.96 -0.48 28.83
C GLY A 280 -12.37 -0.40 27.42
N TRP A 281 -12.06 -1.53 26.76
CA TRP A 281 -11.47 -1.52 25.41
C TRP A 281 -12.50 -1.41 24.29
N CYS A 282 -13.75 -1.77 24.56
CA CYS A 282 -14.83 -1.71 23.59
C CYS A 282 -15.84 -0.66 24.00
N THR A 283 -16.01 0.35 23.17
CA THR A 283 -17.06 1.36 23.32
C THR A 283 -18.43 0.80 22.94
N ASP A 284 -18.45 -0.15 22.01
CA ASP A 284 -19.64 -0.83 21.49
C ASP A 284 -19.23 -2.27 21.09
N PRO A 285 -20.05 -3.29 21.36
CA PRO A 285 -19.71 -4.69 21.07
C PRO A 285 -19.63 -5.02 19.57
N HIS A 286 -20.25 -4.23 18.70
CA HIS A 286 -20.27 -4.39 17.24
C HIS A 286 -19.19 -3.56 16.53
N VAL A 287 -18.28 -2.93 17.28
CA VAL A 287 -17.19 -2.13 16.72
C VAL A 287 -15.82 -2.64 17.19
N PRO A 288 -14.74 -2.29 16.47
CA PRO A 288 -13.40 -2.64 16.87
C PRO A 288 -13.06 -2.12 18.27
N PRO A 289 -12.28 -2.88 19.06
CA PRO A 289 -11.68 -4.18 18.72
C PRO A 289 -12.59 -5.39 19.00
N CYS A 290 -13.79 -5.23 19.59
CA CYS A 290 -14.64 -6.36 19.98
C CYS A 290 -15.30 -7.10 18.82
N ALA A 291 -15.56 -6.42 17.71
CA ALA A 291 -16.08 -6.99 16.48
C ALA A 291 -15.62 -6.15 15.29
N ALA A 292 -15.96 -6.57 14.08
CA ALA A 292 -15.64 -5.80 12.87
C ALA A 292 -14.14 -5.49 12.71
N PHE A 293 -13.27 -6.35 13.25
CA PHE A 293 -11.83 -6.11 13.36
C PHE A 293 -11.01 -7.33 12.93
N VAL A 294 -9.96 -7.06 12.17
CA VAL A 294 -8.92 -7.98 11.73
C VAL A 294 -7.61 -7.20 11.80
N GLU A 295 -6.58 -7.77 12.40
CA GLU A 295 -5.28 -7.12 12.55
C GLU A 295 -4.59 -7.00 11.20
N ILE A 296 -3.88 -5.89 10.98
CA ILE A 296 -3.18 -5.59 9.72
C ILE A 296 -2.13 -6.62 9.31
N MET A 297 -1.73 -7.57 10.17
CA MET A 297 -0.64 -8.52 9.93
C MET A 297 -0.98 -9.55 8.85
N ALA A 298 -2.15 -10.19 8.92
CA ALA A 298 -2.56 -11.25 8.01
C ALA A 298 -3.98 -11.09 7.42
N PRO A 299 -4.39 -9.88 6.98
CA PRO A 299 -5.72 -9.66 6.43
C PRO A 299 -5.88 -10.33 5.05
N VAL A 300 -7.12 -10.74 4.81
CA VAL A 300 -7.63 -11.26 3.54
C VAL A 300 -8.89 -10.49 3.19
N PHE A 301 -8.87 -9.80 2.06
CA PHE A 301 -9.96 -8.98 1.57
C PHE A 301 -10.70 -9.67 0.43
N SER A 302 -12.01 -9.55 0.38
CA SER A 302 -12.75 -9.70 -0.87
C SER A 302 -12.37 -8.59 -1.84
N ARG A 303 -12.61 -8.81 -3.14
CA ARG A 303 -12.44 -7.80 -4.18
C ARG A 303 -13.12 -6.48 -3.85
N ASP A 304 -14.37 -6.53 -3.40
CA ASP A 304 -15.19 -5.35 -3.15
C ASP A 304 -14.71 -4.58 -1.92
N ALA A 305 -14.37 -5.28 -0.84
CA ALA A 305 -13.78 -4.67 0.35
C ALA A 305 -12.45 -3.98 0.00
N TRP A 306 -11.57 -4.66 -0.74
CA TRP A 306 -10.28 -4.09 -1.15
C TRP A 306 -10.45 -2.85 -2.01
N ARG A 307 -11.43 -2.83 -2.93
CA ARG A 307 -11.70 -1.67 -3.78
C ARG A 307 -11.94 -0.41 -2.97
N CYS A 308 -12.68 -0.50 -1.86
CA CYS A 308 -12.88 0.62 -0.94
C CYS A 308 -11.65 0.90 -0.07
N VAL A 309 -11.07 -0.13 0.56
CA VAL A 309 -9.91 0.02 1.47
C VAL A 309 -8.71 0.65 0.76
N TRP A 310 -8.50 0.35 -0.52
CA TRP A 310 -7.42 0.96 -1.29
C TRP A 310 -7.51 2.49 -1.35
N TYR A 311 -8.72 3.06 -1.46
CA TYR A 311 -8.92 4.52 -1.43
C TYR A 311 -8.73 5.13 -0.04
N MET A 312 -8.90 4.32 1.02
CA MET A 312 -8.65 4.75 2.39
C MET A 312 -7.15 4.92 2.68
N ILE A 313 -6.29 4.10 2.08
CA ILE A 313 -4.83 4.16 2.30
C ILE A 313 -4.26 5.47 1.75
N GLN A 314 -3.56 6.21 2.61
CA GLN A 314 -2.97 7.52 2.30
C GLN A 314 -1.55 7.36 1.73
N ASN A 315 -1.19 8.17 0.73
CA ASN A 315 0.10 8.04 0.04
C ASN A 315 1.32 8.32 0.93
N ASP A 316 1.15 9.16 1.95
CA ASP A 316 2.19 9.64 2.87
C ASP A 316 2.25 8.88 4.20
N LEU A 317 1.21 8.10 4.55
CA LEU A 317 1.13 7.29 5.77
C LEU A 317 1.43 5.83 5.43
N VAL A 318 2.71 5.47 5.50
CA VAL A 318 3.23 4.26 4.88
C VAL A 318 3.17 3.04 5.80
N HIS A 319 3.12 3.21 7.13
CA HIS A 319 3.11 2.08 8.07
C HIS A 319 1.76 1.38 8.18
N GLY A 320 0.67 2.09 7.85
CA GLY A 320 -0.70 1.56 7.89
C GLY A 320 -1.24 1.22 9.29
N TRP A 321 -0.55 1.62 10.35
CA TRP A 321 -1.05 1.44 11.73
C TRP A 321 -2.37 2.18 11.91
N GLY A 322 -3.36 1.47 12.46
CA GLY A 322 -4.71 1.98 12.65
C GLY A 322 -5.66 1.83 11.47
N LEU A 323 -5.18 1.36 10.30
CA LEU A 323 -6.06 1.06 9.17
C LEU A 323 -7.07 -0.04 9.52
N ASP A 324 -6.63 -1.06 10.26
CA ASP A 324 -7.44 -2.17 10.79
C ASP A 324 -8.68 -1.71 11.57
N PHE A 325 -8.60 -0.59 12.29
CA PHE A 325 -9.75 0.01 12.98
C PHE A 325 -10.74 0.69 12.02
N ALA A 326 -10.28 1.16 10.86
CA ALA A 326 -11.07 1.92 9.91
C ALA A 326 -11.64 1.07 8.77
N MET A 327 -11.04 -0.09 8.46
CA MET A 327 -11.47 -0.97 7.36
C MET A 327 -12.96 -1.35 7.43
N ARG A 328 -13.56 -1.43 8.63
CA ARG A 328 -15.00 -1.63 8.82
C ARG A 328 -15.89 -0.66 8.04
N LYS A 329 -15.42 0.55 7.75
CA LYS A 329 -16.19 1.57 7.01
C LYS A 329 -16.44 1.17 5.55
N CYS A 330 -15.73 0.17 5.04
CA CYS A 330 -15.86 -0.34 3.69
C CYS A 330 -16.78 -1.55 3.55
N ILE A 331 -17.38 -2.04 4.65
CA ILE A 331 -18.12 -3.30 4.68
C ILE A 331 -19.40 -3.11 5.49
N GLU A 332 -20.55 -3.50 4.95
CA GLU A 332 -21.86 -3.36 5.61
C GLU A 332 -22.68 -4.67 5.54
N PRO A 333 -23.21 -5.18 6.68
CA PRO A 333 -22.89 -4.80 8.06
C PRO A 333 -21.54 -5.37 8.51
N ALA A 334 -20.64 -4.50 8.97
CA ALA A 334 -19.24 -4.86 9.25
C ALA A 334 -19.06 -6.00 10.27
N HIS A 335 -19.83 -5.99 11.35
CA HIS A 335 -19.70 -6.97 12.43
C HIS A 335 -20.19 -8.37 12.04
N GLU A 336 -20.91 -8.52 10.92
CA GLU A 336 -21.36 -9.82 10.41
C GLU A 336 -20.46 -10.34 9.28
N LYS A 337 -19.68 -9.47 8.63
CA LYS A 337 -18.88 -9.80 7.45
C LYS A 337 -17.38 -9.74 7.69
N ILE A 338 -16.96 -9.32 8.86
CA ILE A 338 -15.56 -9.30 9.28
C ILE A 338 -15.36 -10.30 10.40
N GLY A 339 -14.34 -11.16 10.27
CA GLY A 339 -14.12 -12.18 11.29
C GLY A 339 -12.84 -12.98 11.13
N VAL A 340 -12.62 -13.84 12.11
CA VAL A 340 -11.45 -14.72 12.19
C VAL A 340 -11.88 -16.15 11.87
N VAL A 341 -11.11 -16.80 11.02
CA VAL A 341 -11.30 -18.21 10.67
C VAL A 341 -10.48 -19.06 11.63
N ASP A 342 -11.14 -19.72 12.56
CA ASP A 342 -10.52 -20.42 13.69
C ASP A 342 -9.99 -21.82 13.33
N SER A 343 -10.66 -22.49 12.41
CA SER A 343 -10.28 -23.83 11.96
C SER A 343 -9.08 -23.82 11.02
N GLN A 344 -8.60 -22.64 10.63
CA GLN A 344 -7.38 -22.42 9.85
C GLN A 344 -6.55 -21.35 10.55
N TRP A 345 -5.44 -21.73 11.18
CA TRP A 345 -4.72 -20.83 12.07
C TRP A 345 -3.24 -20.73 11.74
N ILE A 346 -2.65 -19.64 12.22
CA ILE A 346 -1.24 -19.28 12.02
C ILE A 346 -0.61 -18.91 13.36
N VAL A 347 0.73 -18.88 13.38
CA VAL A 347 1.54 -18.49 14.54
C VAL A 347 2.28 -17.20 14.21
N HIS A 348 2.11 -16.15 15.02
CA HIS A 348 2.95 -14.96 14.88
C HIS A 348 4.33 -15.21 15.48
N GLN A 349 5.37 -15.29 14.64
CA GLN A 349 6.72 -15.60 15.08
C GLN A 349 7.46 -14.40 15.68
N ARG A 350 7.01 -13.16 15.37
CA ARG A 350 7.58 -11.88 15.85
C ARG A 350 9.03 -11.69 15.47
N VAL A 351 9.38 -12.02 14.23
CA VAL A 351 10.77 -11.87 13.76
C VAL A 351 10.97 -10.43 13.27
N PRO A 352 11.87 -9.63 13.88
CA PRO A 352 12.06 -8.24 13.47
C PRO A 352 12.62 -8.18 12.04
N SER A 353 11.86 -7.57 11.11
CA SER A 353 12.20 -7.55 9.68
C SER A 353 12.83 -6.26 9.20
N LEU A 354 12.29 -5.11 9.61
CA LEU A 354 12.75 -3.78 9.17
C LEU A 354 13.94 -3.24 9.98
N GLY A 355 14.15 -3.71 11.21
CA GLY A 355 15.22 -3.25 12.10
C GLY A 355 16.63 -3.69 11.67
N ASN A 356 16.73 -4.77 10.90
CA ASN A 356 18.00 -5.39 10.52
C ASN A 356 18.69 -4.70 9.34
N GLN A 357 18.16 -3.57 8.84
CA GLN A 357 18.80 -2.77 7.79
C GLN A 357 19.78 -1.72 8.34
N VAL A 358 20.05 -1.74 9.64
CA VAL A 358 20.95 -0.81 10.34
C VAL A 358 22.04 -1.62 11.06
N GLU A 359 23.20 -1.02 11.31
CA GLU A 359 24.28 -1.62 12.12
C GLU A 359 23.78 -1.99 13.53
N GLN A 360 24.28 -3.12 14.08
CA GLN A 360 23.78 -3.75 15.32
C GLN A 360 23.73 -2.79 16.52
N GLU A 361 24.68 -1.84 16.62
CA GLU A 361 24.76 -0.88 17.72
C GLU A 361 23.58 0.11 17.78
N HIS A 362 22.82 0.25 16.69
CA HIS A 362 21.72 1.20 16.57
C HIS A 362 20.32 0.57 16.48
N HIS A 363 20.20 -0.76 16.59
CA HIS A 363 18.92 -1.48 16.42
C HIS A 363 17.83 -1.03 17.41
N PHE A 364 18.18 -0.83 18.68
CA PHE A 364 17.23 -0.40 19.70
C PHE A 364 16.65 0.99 19.42
N TYR A 365 17.52 1.96 19.10
CA TYR A 365 17.11 3.32 18.76
C TYR A 365 16.26 3.35 17.49
N TYR A 366 16.61 2.54 16.49
CA TYR A 366 15.82 2.44 15.26
C TYR A 366 14.43 1.87 15.52
N PHE A 367 14.31 0.79 16.31
CA PHE A 367 13.02 0.22 16.69
C PHE A 367 12.11 1.24 17.39
N ILE A 368 12.68 2.03 18.31
CA ILE A 368 11.94 3.14 18.96
C ILE A 368 11.48 4.15 17.91
N SER A 369 12.37 4.60 17.02
CA SER A 369 12.04 5.61 16.01
C SER A 369 10.96 5.15 15.03
N VAL A 370 10.97 3.87 14.63
CA VAL A 370 9.92 3.26 13.80
C VAL A 370 8.61 3.22 14.58
N SER A 371 8.63 2.78 15.84
CA SER A 371 7.44 2.73 16.69
C SER A 371 6.84 4.12 16.92
N GLU A 372 7.66 5.14 17.13
CA GLU A 372 7.23 6.54 17.25
C GLU A 372 6.59 7.04 15.95
N ARG A 373 7.21 6.74 14.81
CA ARG A 373 6.65 7.09 13.51
C ARG A 373 5.32 6.39 13.25
N CYS A 374 5.20 5.10 13.57
CA CYS A 374 3.93 4.36 13.49
C CYS A 374 2.83 5.03 14.29
N ARG A 375 3.09 5.39 15.56
CA ARG A 375 2.12 6.09 16.42
C ARG A 375 1.73 7.44 15.84
N LYS A 376 2.71 8.22 15.37
CA LYS A 376 2.46 9.54 14.75
C LYS A 376 1.59 9.42 13.49
N GLU A 377 1.91 8.47 12.61
CA GLU A 377 1.13 8.21 11.40
C GLU A 377 -0.30 7.77 11.72
N TRP A 378 -0.48 6.90 12.73
CA TRP A 378 -1.80 6.51 13.21
C TRP A 378 -2.62 7.70 13.72
N THR A 379 -2.04 8.55 14.59
CA THR A 379 -2.73 9.75 15.08
C THR A 379 -3.10 10.70 13.94
N MET A 380 -2.20 10.90 12.96
CA MET A 380 -2.50 11.71 11.79
C MET A 380 -3.66 11.13 10.97
N PHE A 381 -3.69 9.82 10.77
CA PHE A 381 -4.79 9.14 10.07
C PHE A 381 -6.13 9.34 10.79
N GLN A 382 -6.17 9.09 12.10
CA GLN A 382 -7.39 9.27 12.92
C GLN A 382 -7.91 10.70 12.83
N ASN A 383 -7.02 11.69 12.94
CA ASN A 383 -7.39 13.10 12.82
C ASN A 383 -7.95 13.45 11.43
N ARG A 384 -7.35 12.92 10.36
CA ARG A 384 -7.84 13.12 8.99
C ARG A 384 -9.23 12.53 8.80
N VAL A 385 -9.46 11.31 9.26
CA VAL A 385 -10.77 10.64 9.18
C VAL A 385 -11.81 11.46 9.95
N ALA A 386 -11.54 11.81 11.22
CA ALA A 386 -12.47 12.57 12.04
C ALA A 386 -12.79 13.95 11.44
N SER A 387 -11.78 14.66 10.89
CA SER A 387 -11.99 15.95 10.24
C SER A 387 -12.85 15.83 8.98
N ALA A 388 -12.53 14.85 8.12
CA ALA A 388 -13.27 14.63 6.89
C ALA A 388 -14.74 14.24 7.15
N GLU A 389 -14.98 13.39 8.16
CA GLU A 389 -16.35 13.02 8.56
C GLU A 389 -17.12 14.22 9.10
N ASN A 390 -16.51 15.02 9.98
CA ASN A 390 -17.13 16.21 10.53
C ASN A 390 -17.50 17.21 9.42
N GLU A 391 -16.59 17.47 8.48
CA GLU A 391 -16.84 18.33 7.33
C GLU A 391 -17.97 17.80 6.44
N TYR A 392 -17.99 16.49 6.18
CA TYR A 392 -19.02 15.85 5.38
C TYR A 392 -20.40 15.97 6.04
N PHE A 393 -20.52 15.66 7.32
CA PHE A 393 -21.79 15.76 8.05
C PHE A 393 -22.27 17.20 8.23
N LYS A 394 -21.36 18.17 8.41
CA LYS A 394 -21.70 19.59 8.40
C LYS A 394 -22.32 19.99 7.06
N LYS A 395 -21.71 19.61 5.93
CA LYS A 395 -22.25 19.90 4.59
C LYS A 395 -23.63 19.27 4.37
N LEU A 396 -23.82 18.03 4.79
CA LEU A 396 -25.12 17.35 4.74
C LEU A 396 -26.18 18.06 5.59
N GLY A 397 -25.83 18.50 6.81
CA GLY A 397 -26.72 19.26 7.67
C GLY A 397 -27.14 20.60 7.04
N THR A 398 -26.18 21.32 6.44
CA THR A 398 -26.46 22.56 5.69
C THR A 398 -27.34 22.32 4.47
N MET A 399 -27.12 21.24 3.71
CA MET A 399 -27.96 20.88 2.57
C MET A 399 -29.40 20.54 2.98
N ARG A 400 -29.59 19.78 4.06
CA ARG A 400 -30.92 19.48 4.59
C ARG A 400 -31.64 20.74 5.07
N SER A 401 -30.93 21.64 5.77
CA SER A 401 -31.50 22.93 6.22
C SER A 401 -31.93 23.84 5.07
N ASN A 402 -31.17 23.86 3.97
CA ASN A 402 -31.52 24.65 2.78
C ASN A 402 -32.65 24.00 1.96
N SER A 403 -32.77 22.67 1.98
CA SER A 403 -33.85 21.94 1.29
C SER A 403 -35.20 22.06 2.00
N THR A 404 -35.24 22.35 3.30
CA THR A 404 -36.48 22.58 4.07
C THR A 404 -36.96 24.03 4.03
N ALA A 405 -36.25 24.93 3.35
CA ALA A 405 -36.55 26.36 3.27
C ALA A 405 -37.25 26.77 1.96
N HIS A 406 -37.79 25.82 1.19
CA HIS A 406 -38.52 26.04 -0.05
C HIS A 406 -39.96 25.56 0.02
#